data_AF-J4GNL1-F1
#
_entry.id   AF-J4GNL1-F1
#
_cell.length_a   1.000
_cell.length_b   1.000
_cell.length_c   1.000
_cell.angle_alpha   90.00
_cell.angle_beta   90.00
_cell.angle_gamma   90.00
#
_symmetry.space_group_name_H-M   'P 1'
#
loop_
_entity.id
_entity.type
_entity.pdbx_description
1 polymer ?
#
loop_
_entity_poly.entity_id
_entity_poly.type
_entity_poly.pdbx_seq_one_letter_code
_entity_poly.pdbx_strand_id
1 'polypeptide(L)'
;MDPHGVQDLIIQLGFHRQAEDYQSYFVFKKRYFDDLRLGITIINEILEVEIPRREKEMRSLEEAKAADEEAKEKARKGFMDDRNSVAARAQHERATWRAEGTPKGPTKKPFGAKVKMLGDLNAADSEGLGSEGCGCGRT
;
A
#
# COMPACT_ATOMS: atom_id res chain seq x y z
N MET A 1 -8.68 27.29 7.82
CA MET A 1 -9.95 27.97 7.52
C MET A 1 -9.81 29.39 8.02
N ASP A 2 -9.72 30.36 7.12
CA ASP A 2 -9.62 31.77 7.51
C ASP A 2 -10.94 32.22 8.14
N PRO A 3 -10.94 32.71 9.39
CA PRO A 3 -12.16 33.08 10.10
C PRO A 3 -12.86 34.30 9.48
N HIS A 4 -12.14 35.11 8.71
CA HIS A 4 -12.66 36.31 8.07
C HIS A 4 -13.68 35.98 6.97
N GLY A 5 -13.44 34.94 6.15
CA GLY A 5 -14.35 34.60 5.05
C GLY A 5 -15.72 34.09 5.49
N VAL A 6 -15.78 33.38 6.63
CA VAL A 6 -17.03 32.88 7.19
C VAL A 6 -17.91 34.03 7.69
N GLN A 7 -17.29 35.06 8.27
CA GLN A 7 -18.01 36.21 8.80
C GLN A 7 -18.64 37.04 7.69
N ASP A 8 -17.93 37.21 6.57
CA ASP A 8 -18.46 37.89 5.38
C ASP A 8 -19.61 37.11 4.75
N LEU A 9 -19.53 35.78 4.70
CA LEU A 9 -20.61 34.93 4.22
C LEU A 9 -21.88 35.09 5.09
N ILE A 10 -21.72 35.09 6.41
CA ILE A 10 -22.84 35.31 7.35
C ILE A 10 -23.51 36.67 7.09
N ILE A 11 -22.72 37.71 6.84
CA ILE A 11 -23.24 39.05 6.52
C ILE A 11 -23.98 39.04 5.18
N GLN A 12 -23.45 38.37 4.16
CA GLN A 12 -24.11 38.22 2.85
C GLN A 12 -25.44 37.45 2.95
N LEU A 13 -25.54 36.47 3.84
CA LEU A 13 -26.78 35.74 4.14
C LEU A 13 -27.80 36.58 4.94
N GLY A 14 -27.49 37.85 5.23
CA GLY A 14 -28.42 38.80 5.82
C GLY A 14 -28.37 38.91 7.34
N PHE A 15 -27.38 38.28 7.99
CA PHE A 15 -27.14 38.45 9.42
C PHE A 15 -26.32 39.71 9.70
N HIS A 16 -26.79 40.52 10.63
CA HIS A 16 -26.13 41.78 10.98
C HIS A 16 -25.71 41.75 12.44
N ARG A 17 -24.50 42.22 12.73
CA ARG A 17 -24.03 42.35 14.10
C ARG A 17 -24.77 43.50 14.79
N GLN A 18 -25.43 43.20 15.91
CA GLN A 18 -25.96 44.19 16.85
C GLN A 18 -25.23 44.01 18.18
N ALA A 19 -24.83 45.13 18.79
CA ALA A 19 -24.19 45.14 20.10
C ALA A 19 -25.18 45.68 21.11
N GLU A 20 -25.48 44.87 22.13
CA GLU A 20 -26.32 45.24 23.27
C GLU A 20 -25.60 44.75 24.53
N ASP A 21 -25.44 45.64 25.51
CA ASP A 21 -24.74 45.34 26.78
C ASP A 21 -23.37 44.66 26.63
N TYR A 22 -22.54 45.18 25.72
CA TYR A 22 -21.19 44.67 25.43
C TYR A 22 -21.12 43.26 24.82
N GLN A 23 -22.26 42.65 24.49
CA GLN A 23 -22.33 41.39 23.76
C GLN A 23 -22.79 41.63 22.32
N SER A 24 -22.10 41.02 21.36
CA SER A 24 -22.44 41.11 19.94
C SER A 24 -23.26 39.91 19.49
N TYR A 25 -24.47 40.14 19.02
CA TYR A 25 -25.37 39.13 18.47
C TYR A 25 -25.55 39.33 16.97
N PHE A 26 -25.79 38.25 16.24
CA PHE A 26 -26.16 38.32 14.84
C PHE A 26 -27.68 38.27 14.70
N VAL A 27 -28.28 39.33 14.19
CA VAL A 27 -29.72 39.43 13.97
C VAL A 27 -30.02 39.27 12.48
N PHE A 28 -30.91 38.33 12.16
CA PHE A 28 -31.33 38.07 10.80
C PHE A 28 -32.43 39.04 10.35
N LYS A 29 -32.25 39.63 9.16
CA LYS A 29 -33.29 40.47 8.55
C LYS A 29 -34.12 39.66 7.56
N LYS A 30 -35.45 39.61 7.77
CA LYS A 30 -36.41 38.85 6.93
C LYS A 30 -36.33 39.13 5.43
N ARG A 31 -35.82 40.30 5.01
CA ARG A 31 -35.66 40.66 3.59
C ARG A 31 -34.67 39.77 2.81
N TYR A 32 -33.80 39.04 3.51
CA TYR A 32 -32.79 38.14 2.90
C TYR A 32 -33.17 36.66 3.01
N PHE A 33 -34.47 36.35 3.14
CA PHE A 33 -34.90 34.98 3.35
C PHE A 33 -34.63 34.06 2.16
N ASP A 34 -34.74 34.59 0.95
CA ASP A 34 -34.43 33.83 -0.27
C ASP A 34 -32.93 33.55 -0.40
N ASP A 35 -32.08 34.54 -0.09
CA ASP A 35 -30.62 34.37 -0.06
C ASP A 35 -30.20 33.35 1.00
N LEU A 36 -30.86 33.36 2.17
CA LEU A 36 -30.62 32.38 3.23
C LEU A 36 -30.97 30.95 2.77
N ARG A 37 -32.11 30.78 2.08
CA ARG A 37 -32.52 29.48 1.52
C ARG A 37 -31.54 28.97 0.47
N LEU A 38 -31.10 29.85 -0.41
CA LEU A 38 -30.10 29.52 -1.42
C LEU A 38 -28.77 29.13 -0.75
N GLY A 39 -28.31 29.91 0.22
CA GLY A 39 -27.10 29.63 0.98
C GLY A 39 -27.14 28.29 1.70
N ILE A 40 -28.27 27.93 2.31
CA ILE A 40 -28.45 26.61 2.94
C ILE A 40 -28.30 25.49 1.90
N THR A 41 -28.91 25.67 0.73
CA THR A 41 -28.82 24.67 -0.36
C THR A 41 -27.37 24.46 -0.79
N ILE A 42 -26.63 25.54 -1.03
CA ILE A 42 -25.22 25.49 -1.44
C ILE A 42 -24.35 24.85 -0.35
N ILE A 43 -24.54 25.24 0.91
CA ILE A 43 -23.76 24.68 2.03
C ILE A 43 -24.03 23.17 2.15
N ASN A 44 -25.28 22.74 2.04
CA ASN A 44 -25.63 21.33 2.10
C ASN A 44 -25.01 20.53 0.94
N GLU A 45 -25.08 21.04 -0.29
CA GLU A 45 -24.44 20.42 -1.45
C GLU A 45 -22.93 20.25 -1.24
N ILE A 46 -22.25 21.29 -0.74
CA ILE A 46 -20.81 21.22 -0.45
C ILE A 46 -20.53 20.17 0.62
N LEU A 47 -21.32 20.11 1.69
CA LEU A 47 -21.15 19.12 2.75
C LEU A 47 -21.37 17.69 2.23
N GLU A 48 -22.38 17.47 1.41
CA GLU A 48 -22.68 16.19 0.78
C GLU A 48 -21.54 15.69 -0.11
N VAL A 49 -20.79 16.60 -0.75
CA VAL A 49 -19.64 16.25 -1.59
C VAL A 49 -18.35 16.08 -0.77
N GLU A 50 -18.11 16.97 0.19
CA GLU A 50 -16.85 17.05 0.92
C GLU A 50 -16.70 15.94 1.97
N ILE A 51 -17.78 15.58 2.67
CA ILE A 51 -17.78 14.50 3.67
C ILE A 51 -17.31 13.17 3.06
N PRO A 52 -17.93 12.63 2.00
CA PRO A 52 -17.49 11.36 1.42
C PRO A 52 -16.11 11.46 0.78
N ARG A 53 -15.69 12.63 0.29
CA ARG A 53 -14.32 12.81 -0.20
C ARG A 53 -13.31 12.63 0.93
N ARG A 54 -13.51 13.32 2.07
CA ARG A 54 -12.65 13.17 3.24
C ARG A 54 -12.66 11.76 3.80
N GLU A 55 -13.82 11.10 3.84
CA GLU A 55 -13.89 9.70 4.28
C GLU A 55 -13.06 8.78 3.39
N LYS A 56 -13.10 8.96 2.06
CA LYS A 56 -12.27 8.17 1.14
C LYS A 56 -10.79 8.46 1.33
N GLU A 57 -10.41 9.72 1.48
CA GLU A 57 -9.02 10.12 1.74
C GLU A 57 -8.51 9.50 3.05
N MET A 58 -9.30 9.58 4.12
CA MET A 58 -8.98 8.97 5.42
C MET A 58 -8.82 7.45 5.31
N ARG A 59 -9.77 6.76 4.66
CA ARG A 59 -9.67 5.31 4.45
C ARG A 59 -8.43 4.94 3.63
N SER A 60 -8.15 5.66 2.54
CA SER A 60 -6.97 5.39 1.72
C SER A 60 -5.66 5.59 2.50
N LEU A 61 -5.62 6.56 3.41
CA LEU A 61 -4.47 6.80 4.27
C LEU A 61 -4.30 5.69 5.32
N GLU A 62 -5.40 5.22 5.90
CA GLU A 62 -5.39 4.09 6.85
C GLU A 62 -4.97 2.79 6.17
N GLU A 63 -5.49 2.51 4.97
CA GLU A 63 -5.11 1.34 4.17
C GLU A 63 -3.63 1.38 3.77
N ALA A 64 -3.12 2.54 3.36
CA ALA A 64 -1.70 2.70 3.03
C ALA A 64 -0.80 2.44 4.26
N LYS A 65 -1.19 2.96 5.43
CA LYS A 65 -0.46 2.69 6.68
C LYS A 65 -0.50 1.21 7.07
N ALA A 66 -1.66 0.58 6.95
CA ALA A 66 -1.82 -0.84 7.25
C ALA A 66 -0.98 -1.72 6.31
N ALA A 67 -0.95 -1.40 5.01
CA ALA A 67 -0.12 -2.10 4.04
C ALA A 67 1.38 -1.94 4.34
N ASP A 68 1.81 -0.75 4.75
CA ASP A 68 3.20 -0.49 5.15
C ASP A 68 3.59 -1.27 6.41
N GLU A 69 2.68 -1.39 7.38
CA GLU A 69 2.89 -2.19 8.59
C GLU A 69 2.95 -3.68 8.28
N GLU A 70 2.02 -4.19 7.46
CA GLU A 70 2.02 -5.59 7.02
C GLU A 70 3.30 -5.94 6.25
N ALA A 71 3.78 -5.04 5.38
CA ALA A 71 5.03 -5.23 4.67
C ALA A 71 6.23 -5.34 5.63
N LYS A 72 6.29 -4.50 6.67
CA LYS A 72 7.35 -4.54 7.69
C LYS A 72 7.28 -5.82 8.52
N GLU A 73 6.09 -6.25 8.92
CA GLU A 73 5.91 -7.49 9.67
C GLU A 73 6.28 -8.71 8.86
N LYS A 74 5.88 -8.76 7.58
CA LYS A 74 6.26 -9.82 6.67
C LYS A 74 7.78 -9.89 6.48
N ALA A 75 8.44 -8.75 6.32
CA ALA A 75 9.90 -8.69 6.23
C ALA A 75 10.57 -9.20 7.52
N ARG A 76 10.07 -8.78 8.68
CA ARG A 76 10.58 -9.23 9.98
C ARG A 76 10.39 -10.74 10.18
N LYS A 77 9.22 -11.26 9.81
CA LYS A 77 8.92 -12.70 9.89
C LYS A 77 9.84 -13.50 8.98
N GLY A 78 10.02 -13.07 7.73
CA GLY A 78 10.95 -13.70 6.79
C GLY A 78 12.38 -13.76 7.33
N PHE A 79 12.86 -12.69 7.97
CA PHE A 79 14.18 -12.69 8.60
C PHE A 79 14.29 -13.67 9.78
N MET A 80 13.26 -13.77 10.63
CA MET A 80 13.25 -14.72 11.73
C MET A 80 13.19 -16.17 11.23
N ASP A 81 12.37 -16.43 10.22
CA ASP A 81 12.26 -17.75 9.60
C ASP A 81 13.56 -18.17 8.93
N ASP A 82 14.25 -17.27 8.22
CA ASP A 82 15.57 -17.54 7.65
C ASP A 82 16.59 -17.91 8.74
N ARG A 83 16.68 -17.10 9.81
CA ARG A 83 17.56 -17.40 10.96
C ARG A 83 17.25 -18.75 11.60
N ASN A 84 15.97 -19.05 11.80
CA ASN A 84 15.53 -20.32 12.36
C ASN A 84 15.88 -21.49 11.43
N SER A 85 15.72 -21.31 10.12
CA SER A 85 16.06 -22.32 9.12
C SER A 85 17.57 -22.61 9.09
N VAL A 86 18.41 -21.57 9.20
CA VAL A 86 19.86 -21.71 9.29
C VAL A 86 20.26 -22.41 10.59
N ALA A 87 19.64 -22.05 11.72
CA ALA A 87 19.88 -22.70 13.00
C ALA A 87 19.47 -24.18 12.99
N ALA A 88 18.30 -24.50 12.44
CA ALA A 88 17.81 -25.87 12.30
C ALA A 88 18.73 -26.71 11.38
N ARG A 89 19.16 -26.13 10.24
CA ARG A 89 20.14 -26.77 9.34
C ARG A 89 21.46 -27.03 10.06
N ALA A 90 22.00 -26.06 10.77
CA ALA A 90 23.24 -26.21 11.52
C ALA A 90 23.12 -27.27 12.62
N GLN A 91 21.96 -27.40 13.29
CA GLN A 91 21.71 -28.47 14.26
C GLN A 91 21.65 -29.84 13.59
N HIS A 92 20.97 -29.96 12.45
CA HIS A 92 20.89 -31.20 11.70
C HIS A 92 22.28 -31.65 11.22
N GLU A 93 23.07 -30.74 10.63
CA GLU A 93 24.45 -30.99 10.22
C GLU A 93 25.31 -31.47 11.40
N ARG A 94 25.23 -30.78 12.55
CA ARG A 94 25.94 -31.21 13.77
C ARG A 94 25.51 -32.59 14.27
N ALA A 95 24.22 -32.92 14.20
CA ALA A 95 23.71 -34.23 14.58
C ALA A 95 24.24 -35.32 13.65
N THR A 96 24.26 -35.08 12.34
CA THR A 96 24.86 -36.00 11.35
C THR A 96 26.35 -36.21 11.60
N TRP A 97 27.11 -35.15 11.91
CA TRP A 97 28.53 -35.27 12.23
C TRP A 97 28.79 -36.07 13.50
N ARG A 98 27.94 -35.93 14.52
CA ARG A 98 28.04 -36.73 15.75
C ARG A 98 27.78 -38.21 15.49
N ALA A 99 26.91 -38.54 14.55
CA ALA A 99 26.60 -39.92 14.17
C ALA A 99 27.68 -40.53 13.25
N GLU A 100 28.21 -39.77 12.29
CA GLU A 100 29.21 -40.23 11.30
C GLU A 100 30.67 -40.04 11.73
N GLY A 101 30.92 -39.37 12.86
CA GLY A 101 32.24 -39.24 13.48
C GLY A 101 33.26 -38.37 12.72
N THR A 102 32.90 -37.77 11.59
CA THR A 102 33.84 -37.02 10.74
C THR A 102 33.27 -35.64 10.36
N PRO A 103 33.88 -34.52 10.81
CA PRO A 103 33.45 -33.19 10.41
C PRO A 103 33.85 -32.91 8.95
N LYS A 104 32.89 -32.94 8.02
CA LYS A 104 33.10 -32.36 6.69
C LYS A 104 33.07 -30.84 6.84
N GLY A 105 34.25 -30.22 6.82
CA GLY A 105 34.39 -28.75 6.83
C GLY A 105 33.65 -28.09 5.67
N PRO A 106 33.42 -26.76 5.72
CA PRO A 106 32.65 -26.05 4.70
C PRO A 106 33.27 -26.30 3.32
N THR A 107 32.55 -27.02 2.46
CA THR A 107 32.96 -27.17 1.06
C THR A 107 32.89 -25.79 0.43
N LYS A 108 34.05 -25.16 0.21
CA LYS A 108 34.14 -23.95 -0.61
C LYS A 108 33.56 -24.31 -1.98
N LYS A 109 32.33 -23.86 -2.27
CA LYS A 109 31.82 -23.94 -3.63
C LYS A 109 32.81 -23.17 -4.51
N PRO A 110 33.29 -23.74 -5.63
CA PRO A 110 34.13 -22.96 -6.53
C PRO A 110 33.35 -21.72 -6.95
N PHE A 111 33.98 -20.54 -6.78
CA PHE A 111 33.50 -19.27 -7.30
C PHE A 111 33.41 -19.37 -8.83
N GLY A 112 32.31 -19.92 -9.34
CA GLY A 112 32.13 -20.22 -10.75
C GLY A 112 30.69 -20.59 -11.11
N ALA A 113 29.72 -20.28 -10.25
CA ALA A 113 28.32 -20.33 -10.66
C ALA A 113 28.07 -19.14 -11.59
N LYS A 114 28.02 -19.40 -12.90
CA LYS A 114 27.53 -18.42 -13.88
C LYS A 114 26.11 -18.02 -13.46
N VAL A 115 25.96 -16.79 -12.99
CA VAL A 115 24.65 -16.18 -12.79
C VAL A 115 24.07 -16.01 -14.18
N LYS A 116 23.09 -16.85 -14.56
CA LYS A 116 22.31 -16.62 -15.77
C LYS A 116 21.59 -15.30 -15.58
N MET A 117 21.92 -14.32 -16.40
CA MET A 117 21.21 -13.05 -16.39
C MET A 117 19.86 -13.29 -17.08
N LEU A 118 18.83 -12.53 -16.71
CA LEU A 118 17.46 -12.71 -17.21
C LEU A 118 17.35 -12.62 -18.76
N GLY A 119 18.38 -12.11 -19.44
CA GLY A 119 18.49 -12.10 -20.91
C GLY A 119 18.84 -13.45 -21.55
N ASP A 120 19.32 -14.44 -20.80
CA ASP A 120 19.80 -15.73 -21.34
C ASP A 120 18.68 -16.79 -21.49
N LEU A 121 17.44 -16.46 -21.13
CA LEU A 121 16.30 -17.40 -21.15
C LEU A 121 15.58 -17.51 -22.51
N ASN A 122 15.90 -16.65 -23.49
CA ASN A 122 15.15 -16.60 -24.76
C ASN A 122 15.84 -17.31 -25.95
N ALA A 123 16.89 -18.10 -25.73
CA ALA A 123 17.68 -18.69 -26.83
C ALA A 123 17.58 -20.22 -26.96
N ALA A 124 16.74 -20.91 -26.18
CA ALA A 124 16.73 -22.39 -26.13
C ALA A 124 15.49 -23.09 -26.71
N ASP A 125 14.49 -22.36 -27.22
CA ASP A 125 13.22 -22.95 -27.69
C ASP A 125 13.08 -22.99 -29.23
N SER A 126 14.18 -22.97 -29.99
CA SER A 126 14.08 -22.88 -31.45
C SER A 126 15.00 -23.79 -32.26
N GLU A 127 15.33 -25.02 -31.84
CA GLU A 127 15.84 -26.04 -32.77
C GLU A 127 15.42 -27.46 -32.34
N GLY A 128 14.76 -28.20 -33.23
CA GLY A 128 14.68 -29.67 -33.10
C GLY A 128 13.35 -30.39 -33.39
N LEU A 129 12.48 -29.90 -34.28
CA LEU A 129 11.55 -30.81 -34.97
C LEU A 129 12.18 -31.22 -36.31
N GLY A 130 12.89 -32.34 -36.32
CA GLY A 130 13.59 -32.79 -37.51
C GLY A 130 14.14 -34.22 -37.41
N SER A 131 13.32 -35.17 -37.86
CA SER A 131 13.70 -36.39 -38.58
C SER A 131 14.73 -37.37 -37.97
N GLU A 132 14.23 -38.49 -37.46
CA GLU A 132 14.79 -39.83 -37.69
C GLU A 132 13.58 -40.72 -38.05
N GLY A 133 13.56 -41.53 -39.10
CA GLY A 133 14.64 -42.19 -39.79
C GLY A 133 14.20 -43.64 -40.01
N CYS A 134 13.95 -43.97 -41.27
CA CYS A 134 13.47 -45.23 -41.81
C CYS A 134 14.29 -46.47 -41.36
N GLY A 135 13.64 -47.64 -41.21
CA GLY A 135 14.31 -48.87 -40.77
C GLY A 135 13.58 -50.20 -41.05
N CYS A 136 13.23 -50.44 -42.31
CA CYS A 136 13.14 -51.73 -43.05
C CYS A 136 12.83 -53.09 -42.35
N GLY A 137 11.80 -53.76 -42.92
CA GLY A 137 11.82 -55.18 -43.32
C GLY A 137 11.09 -56.15 -42.37
N ARG A 138 10.44 -57.22 -42.83
CA ARG A 138 10.38 -57.86 -44.16
C ARG A 138 9.25 -58.91 -44.08
N THR A 139 8.49 -59.04 -45.17
CA THR A 139 7.77 -60.24 -45.68
C THR A 139 7.12 -61.21 -44.70
#